data_AF-A0A9Q5NAI2-F1
#
_entry.id   AF-A0A9Q5NAI2-F1
#
_cell.length_a   1.000
_cell.length_b   1.000
_cell.length_c   1.000
_cell.angle_alpha   90.00
_cell.angle_beta   90.00
_cell.angle_gamma   90.00
#
_symmetry.space_group_name_H-M   'P 1'
#
loop_
_entity.id
_entity.type
_entity.pdbx_description
1 polymer ?
#
loop_
_entity_poly.entity_id
_entity_poly.type
_entity_poly.pdbx_seq_one_letter_code
_entity_poly.pdbx_strand_id
1 'polypeptide(L)'
;MDIVWRIVLQTLAESLSYLTYPRPFKNPAYTKNAARRTRTLKSVLSQERERERLDRERRRAEREAALAGASIPATAEGEERGDENQMDVDKPSASETKPTLSVVEEEDIPTYTSIEAPPSILPQKRYCDITGLEAPYTDPATGLRYHDKSIYEFIKTLNASTVKEYLALRGVNPIVK
;
A
#
# COMPACT_ATOMS: atom_id res chain seq x y z
N MET A 1 -29.82 49.20 27.86
CA MET A 1 -28.59 49.14 28.67
C MET A 1 -28.01 47.73 28.55
N ASP A 2 -27.75 47.27 27.33
CA ASP A 2 -27.61 45.82 27.02
C ASP A 2 -26.27 45.46 26.38
N ILE A 3 -25.36 46.43 26.25
CA ILE A 3 -24.06 46.25 25.58
C ILE A 3 -22.99 45.75 26.57
N VAL A 4 -23.17 46.03 27.88
CA VAL A 4 -22.14 45.75 28.90
C VAL A 4 -22.11 44.27 29.33
N TRP A 5 -23.20 43.50 29.12
CA TRP A 5 -23.27 42.09 29.56
C TRP A 5 -22.67 41.08 28.57
N ARG A 6 -22.26 41.51 27.37
CA ARG A 6 -21.59 40.65 26.37
C ARG A 6 -20.06 40.59 26.50
N ILE A 7 -19.46 41.37 27.40
CA ILE A 7 -17.99 41.54 27.46
C ILE A 7 -17.31 40.45 28.31
N VAL A 8 -18.04 39.71 29.15
CA VAL A 8 -17.44 38.77 30.15
C VAL A 8 -17.77 37.29 29.88
N LEU A 9 -18.58 36.97 28.87
CA LEU A 9 -18.83 35.59 28.49
C LEU A 9 -17.74 35.13 27.50
N GLN A 10 -16.71 34.49 28.05
CA GLN A 10 -15.76 33.68 27.28
C GLN A 10 -16.55 32.80 26.32
N THR A 11 -16.35 32.96 25.01
CA THR A 11 -17.09 32.13 24.05
C THR A 11 -16.64 30.66 24.21
N LEU A 12 -17.52 29.70 23.96
CA LEU A 12 -17.16 28.27 23.98
C LEU A 12 -15.96 27.98 23.06
N ALA A 13 -15.83 28.72 21.96
CA ALA A 13 -14.68 28.61 21.06
C ALA A 13 -13.37 29.00 21.75
N GLU A 14 -13.40 29.99 22.64
CA GLU A 14 -12.23 30.52 23.31
C GLU A 14 -11.82 29.67 24.52
N SER A 15 -12.78 29.09 25.25
CA SER A 15 -12.49 28.12 26.31
C SER A 15 -11.97 26.78 25.78
N LEU A 16 -12.39 26.37 24.58
CA LEU A 16 -11.88 25.18 23.90
C LEU A 16 -10.62 25.46 23.06
N SER A 17 -10.13 26.71 23.04
CA SER A 17 -8.96 27.09 22.26
C SER A 17 -7.66 26.72 22.98
N TYR A 18 -6.82 25.93 22.32
CA TYR A 18 -5.49 25.57 22.82
C TYR A 18 -4.38 26.54 22.40
N LEU A 19 -4.75 27.69 21.82
CA LEU A 19 -3.80 28.64 21.24
C LEU A 19 -3.16 29.53 22.31
N THR A 20 -3.95 29.90 23.32
CA THR A 20 -3.59 30.85 24.38
C THR A 20 -2.78 30.21 25.52
N TYR A 21 -2.74 28.87 25.58
CA TYR A 21 -1.98 28.16 26.61
C TYR A 21 -0.48 28.08 26.26
N PRO A 22 0.42 28.33 27.23
CA PRO A 22 1.86 28.19 27.02
C PRO A 22 2.21 26.73 26.67
N ARG A 23 3.17 26.57 25.76
CA ARG A 23 3.61 25.26 25.23
C ARG A 23 5.05 24.96 25.65
N PRO A 24 5.35 24.78 26.95
CA PRO A 24 6.74 24.72 27.46
C PRO A 24 7.53 23.49 26.97
N PHE A 25 6.85 22.46 26.46
CA PHE A 25 7.45 21.22 25.99
C PHE A 25 7.52 21.10 24.46
N LYS A 26 7.11 22.13 23.70
CA LYS A 26 7.20 22.10 22.23
C LYS A 26 8.51 22.77 21.83
N ASN A 27 9.35 22.06 21.09
CA ASN A 27 10.60 22.61 20.58
C ASN A 27 10.28 23.72 19.54
N PRO A 28 10.70 24.98 19.77
CA PRO A 28 10.44 26.09 18.83
C PRO A 28 11.22 25.94 17.50
N ALA A 29 12.34 25.21 17.50
CA ALA A 29 13.12 24.94 16.29
C ALA A 29 12.50 23.84 15.41
N TYR A 30 11.51 23.10 15.92
CA TYR A 30 10.89 22.02 15.17
C TYR A 30 9.86 22.55 14.17
N THR A 31 10.21 22.55 12.90
CA THR A 31 9.28 22.82 11.81
C THR A 31 8.68 21.51 11.31
N LYS A 32 7.34 21.41 11.30
CA LYS A 32 6.66 20.23 10.77
C LYS A 32 6.71 20.24 9.24
N ASN A 33 7.27 19.19 8.63
CA ASN A 33 7.18 18.98 7.18
C ASN A 33 5.77 18.50 6.80
N ALA A 34 4.81 19.43 6.73
CA ALA A 34 3.40 19.13 6.43
C ALA A 34 3.25 18.33 5.13
N ALA A 35 4.04 18.67 4.10
CA ALA A 35 4.06 18.00 2.79
C ALA A 35 4.45 16.51 2.83
N ARG A 36 5.15 16.06 3.88
CA ARG A 36 5.51 14.62 4.04
C ARG A 36 4.50 13.84 4.88
N ARG A 37 3.59 14.52 5.59
CA ARG A 37 2.66 13.89 6.55
C ARG A 37 1.30 13.60 5.97
N THR A 38 0.74 14.49 5.16
CA THR A 38 -0.61 14.32 4.60
C THR A 38 -0.59 13.53 3.29
N ARG A 39 0.16 12.41 3.25
CA ARG A 39 0.20 11.53 2.08
C ARG A 39 -1.00 10.60 2.09
N THR A 40 -1.54 10.32 0.91
CA THR A 40 -2.58 9.30 0.76
C THR A 40 -1.97 7.92 0.96
N LEU A 41 -2.76 6.97 1.48
CA LEU A 41 -2.33 5.59 1.68
C LEU A 41 -1.74 5.00 0.39
N LYS A 42 -2.41 5.27 -0.75
CA LYS A 42 -1.92 4.89 -2.09
C LYS A 42 -0.51 5.42 -2.39
N SER A 43 -0.23 6.69 -2.06
CA SER A 43 1.10 7.27 -2.24
C SER A 43 2.16 6.68 -1.32
N VAL A 44 1.78 6.24 -0.11
CA VAL A 44 2.72 5.58 0.82
C VAL A 44 3.04 4.18 0.31
N LEU A 45 2.02 3.40 -0.03
CA LEU A 45 2.22 2.04 -0.58
C LEU A 45 2.96 2.05 -1.92
N SER A 46 2.72 3.03 -2.79
CA SER A 46 3.46 3.15 -4.05
C SER A 46 4.94 3.44 -3.81
N GLN A 47 5.26 4.29 -2.84
CA GLN A 47 6.65 4.61 -2.47
C GLN A 47 7.36 3.43 -1.82
N GLU A 48 6.66 2.65 -0.98
CA GLU A 48 7.24 1.41 -0.41
C GLU A 48 7.54 0.39 -1.51
N ARG A 49 6.61 0.19 -2.44
CA ARG A 49 6.80 -0.72 -3.58
C ARG A 49 7.94 -0.29 -4.50
N GLU A 50 8.07 1.00 -4.78
CA GLU A 50 9.17 1.55 -5.59
C GLU A 50 10.53 1.43 -4.89
N ARG A 51 10.59 1.68 -3.58
CA ARG A 51 11.82 1.51 -2.79
C ARG A 51 12.28 0.05 -2.78
N GLU A 52 11.36 -0.87 -2.54
CA GLU A 52 11.65 -2.30 -2.56
C GLU A 52 12.15 -2.75 -3.94
N ARG A 53 11.58 -2.20 -5.02
CA ARG A 53 12.06 -2.46 -6.38
C ARG A 53 13.49 -1.93 -6.62
N LEU A 54 13.77 -0.72 -6.17
CA LEU A 54 15.11 -0.12 -6.31
C LEU A 54 16.17 -0.86 -5.49
N ASP A 55 15.83 -1.33 -4.29
CA ASP A 55 16.74 -2.12 -3.47
C ASP A 55 17.08 -3.46 -4.13
N ARG A 56 16.10 -4.11 -4.79
CA ARG A 56 16.33 -5.32 -5.61
C ARG A 56 17.22 -5.03 -6.83
N GLU A 57 16.94 -3.96 -7.56
CA GLU A 57 17.72 -3.55 -8.73
C GLU A 57 19.17 -3.18 -8.33
N ARG A 58 19.35 -2.50 -7.20
CA ARG A 58 20.66 -2.18 -6.64
C ARG A 58 21.43 -3.44 -6.24
N ARG A 59 20.81 -4.40 -5.54
CA ARG A 59 21.44 -5.67 -5.16
C ARG A 59 21.85 -6.49 -6.39
N ARG A 60 21.05 -6.45 -7.46
CA ARG A 60 21.40 -7.08 -8.75
C ARG A 60 22.56 -6.36 -9.44
N ALA A 61 22.56 -5.03 -9.47
CA ALA A 61 23.63 -4.25 -10.08
C ALA A 61 24.96 -4.39 -9.32
N GLU A 62 24.94 -4.44 -7.99
CA GLU A 62 26.14 -4.71 -7.17
C GLU A 62 26.69 -6.11 -7.45
N ARG A 63 25.82 -7.11 -7.65
CA ARG A 63 26.22 -8.47 -8.05
C ARG A 63 26.76 -8.54 -9.47
N GLU A 64 26.14 -7.84 -10.41
CA GLU A 64 26.61 -7.74 -11.80
C GLU A 64 27.96 -7.01 -11.88
N ALA A 65 28.15 -5.95 -11.08
CA ALA A 65 29.43 -5.28 -10.92
C ALA A 65 30.50 -6.18 -10.28
N ALA A 66 30.13 -7.02 -9.29
CA ALA A 66 31.02 -8.01 -8.71
C ALA A 66 31.38 -9.14 -9.70
N LEU A 67 30.42 -9.60 -10.52
CA LEU A 67 30.65 -10.61 -11.56
C LEU A 67 31.50 -10.06 -12.72
N ALA A 68 31.27 -8.80 -13.13
CA ALA A 68 32.07 -8.11 -14.15
C ALA A 68 33.47 -7.73 -13.63
N GLY A 69 33.61 -7.43 -12.34
CA GLY A 69 34.90 -7.22 -11.69
C GLY A 69 35.73 -8.50 -11.53
N ALA A 70 35.09 -9.67 -11.58
CA ALA A 70 35.77 -10.97 -11.61
C ALA A 70 36.27 -11.37 -13.01
N SER A 71 36.04 -10.55 -14.05
CA SER A 71 36.55 -10.76 -15.41
C SER A 71 37.43 -9.60 -15.89
N ILE A 72 38.75 -9.69 -15.70
CA ILE A 72 39.78 -8.87 -16.39
C ILE A 72 41.07 -9.71 -16.54
N PRO A 73 42.00 -9.45 -17.49
CA PRO A 73 41.99 -9.66 -18.94
C PRO A 73 43.01 -10.73 -19.40
N ALA A 74 42.79 -11.36 -20.55
CA ALA A 74 43.81 -12.17 -21.23
C ALA A 74 44.66 -11.28 -22.16
N THR A 75 45.78 -10.73 -21.66
CA THR A 75 46.94 -10.34 -22.50
C THR A 75 48.19 -10.18 -21.63
N ALA A 76 49.28 -10.83 -22.07
CA ALA A 76 50.48 -11.15 -21.33
C ALA A 76 51.71 -10.41 -21.85
N GLU A 77 52.61 -9.94 -20.98
CA GLU A 77 54.05 -9.74 -21.23
C GLU A 77 54.79 -9.80 -19.85
N GLY A 78 55.97 -10.44 -19.77
CA GLY A 78 56.73 -10.86 -18.54
C GLY A 78 57.26 -9.73 -17.63
N GLU A 79 57.82 -9.98 -16.43
CA GLU A 79 59.04 -10.77 -16.15
C GLU A 79 59.35 -10.94 -14.63
N GLU A 80 59.92 -12.09 -14.25
CA GLU A 80 60.82 -12.51 -13.13
C GLU A 80 60.55 -12.22 -11.60
N ARG A 81 60.31 -13.34 -10.88
CA ARG A 81 61.09 -13.90 -9.74
C ARG A 81 60.86 -13.45 -8.28
N GLY A 82 60.44 -14.41 -7.45
CA GLY A 82 60.59 -14.41 -5.97
C GLY A 82 59.68 -15.40 -5.25
N ASP A 83 60.22 -16.55 -4.83
CA ASP A 83 59.58 -17.63 -4.06
C ASP A 83 59.62 -17.33 -2.56
N GLU A 84 58.49 -17.36 -1.87
CA GLU A 84 58.41 -17.68 -0.43
C GLU A 84 57.11 -18.42 -0.11
N ASN A 85 57.23 -19.72 0.17
CA ASN A 85 56.17 -20.58 0.68
C ASN A 85 55.83 -20.20 2.13
N GLN A 86 54.62 -19.70 2.38
CA GLN A 86 54.00 -19.70 3.71
C GLN A 86 52.74 -20.56 3.66
N MET A 87 52.83 -21.75 4.26
CA MET A 87 51.68 -22.63 4.51
C MET A 87 50.93 -22.11 5.73
N ASP A 88 49.70 -21.63 5.58
CA ASP A 88 48.73 -21.58 6.68
C ASP A 88 47.68 -22.65 6.47
N VAL A 89 47.92 -23.78 7.14
CA VAL A 89 47.00 -24.89 7.33
C VAL A 89 46.11 -24.51 8.51
N ASP A 90 44.89 -24.03 8.24
CA ASP A 90 43.74 -24.29 9.11
C ASP A 90 42.44 -24.01 8.37
N LYS A 91 41.99 -25.07 7.70
CA LYS A 91 40.64 -25.26 7.21
C LYS A 91 39.95 -26.20 8.20
N PRO A 92 38.85 -25.83 8.87
CA PRO A 92 37.85 -26.81 9.23
C PRO A 92 36.89 -26.95 8.04
N SER A 93 37.13 -27.97 7.22
CA SER A 93 36.13 -28.49 6.31
C SER A 93 35.14 -29.33 7.10
N ALA A 94 33.92 -28.84 7.28
CA ALA A 94 32.76 -29.69 7.54
C ALA A 94 31.74 -29.50 6.41
N SER A 95 31.76 -30.48 5.50
CA SER A 95 30.60 -31.11 4.84
C SER A 95 29.57 -30.22 4.14
N GLU A 96 29.77 -30.12 2.81
CA GLU A 96 28.79 -30.42 1.77
C GLU A 96 27.29 -30.49 2.15
N THR A 97 26.53 -29.47 1.73
CA THR A 97 25.31 -29.69 0.95
C THR A 97 25.15 -28.57 -0.09
N LYS A 98 25.37 -28.90 -1.36
CA LYS A 98 24.90 -28.23 -2.61
C LYS A 98 25.00 -26.69 -2.70
N PRO A 99 26.02 -26.14 -3.39
CA PRO A 99 26.06 -24.71 -3.72
C PRO A 99 25.43 -24.48 -5.11
N THR A 100 24.13 -24.75 -5.29
CA THR A 100 23.45 -24.38 -6.56
C THR A 100 21.99 -23.95 -6.44
N LEU A 101 21.36 -23.97 -5.25
CA LEU A 101 19.94 -23.59 -5.10
C LEU A 101 19.63 -22.67 -3.90
N SER A 102 20.55 -22.42 -2.97
CA SER A 102 20.25 -21.64 -1.74
C SER A 102 20.32 -20.12 -1.91
N VAL A 103 21.06 -19.60 -2.89
CA VAL A 103 21.15 -18.13 -3.14
C VAL A 103 19.94 -17.60 -3.90
N VAL A 104 19.14 -18.49 -4.50
CA VAL A 104 17.91 -18.11 -5.23
C VAL A 104 16.71 -18.05 -4.27
N GLU A 105 16.72 -18.79 -3.15
CA GLU A 105 15.57 -18.83 -2.23
C GLU A 105 15.55 -17.73 -1.16
N GLU A 106 16.69 -17.11 -0.83
CA GLU A 106 16.73 -15.94 0.06
C GLU A 106 16.31 -14.62 -0.64
N GLU A 107 16.20 -14.61 -1.97
CA GLU A 107 15.83 -13.42 -2.75
C GLU A 107 14.31 -13.24 -2.88
N ASP A 108 13.53 -14.27 -2.57
CA ASP A 108 12.06 -14.30 -2.67
C ASP A 108 11.38 -14.47 -1.31
N ILE A 109 11.94 -13.90 -0.24
CA ILE A 109 11.22 -13.84 1.05
C ILE A 109 10.08 -12.84 0.86
N PRO A 110 8.80 -13.26 0.80
CA PRO A 110 7.70 -12.35 0.58
C PRO A 110 7.55 -11.50 1.83
N THR A 111 7.94 -10.23 1.74
CA THR A 111 7.69 -9.27 2.82
C THR A 111 6.17 -9.18 3.02
N TYR A 112 5.71 -9.01 4.26
CA TYR A 112 4.27 -8.95 4.58
C TYR A 112 3.49 -7.90 3.74
N THR A 113 4.18 -6.90 3.18
CA THR A 113 3.64 -5.89 2.26
C THR A 113 3.39 -6.37 0.83
N SER A 114 4.02 -7.46 0.39
CA SER A 114 3.87 -8.03 -0.95
C SER A 114 2.75 -9.07 -1.05
N ILE A 115 2.23 -9.56 0.09
CA ILE A 115 1.20 -10.60 0.14
C ILE A 115 -0.18 -9.94 -0.01
N GLU A 116 -0.68 -9.88 -1.24
CA GLU A 116 -2.05 -9.43 -1.53
C GLU A 116 -3.04 -10.60 -1.43
N ALA A 117 -4.19 -10.36 -0.79
CA ALA A 117 -5.22 -11.39 -0.65
C ALA A 117 -5.79 -11.77 -2.03
N PRO A 118 -5.90 -13.07 -2.36
CA PRO A 118 -6.45 -13.48 -3.63
C PRO A 118 -7.94 -13.11 -3.73
N PRO A 119 -8.46 -12.87 -4.95
CA PRO A 119 -9.87 -12.59 -5.14
C PRO A 119 -10.74 -13.79 -4.74
N SER A 120 -11.99 -13.54 -4.35
CA SER A 120 -12.93 -14.60 -4.01
C SER A 120 -13.32 -15.44 -5.23
N ILE A 121 -13.09 -16.74 -5.17
CA ILE A 121 -13.46 -17.70 -6.24
C ILE A 121 -14.92 -18.19 -6.07
N LEU A 122 -15.48 -18.10 -4.86
CA LEU A 122 -16.84 -18.56 -4.57
C LEU A 122 -17.89 -17.62 -5.19
N PRO A 123 -18.92 -18.14 -5.88
CA PRO A 123 -19.98 -17.32 -6.45
C PRO A 123 -20.76 -16.62 -5.33
N GLN A 124 -20.93 -15.31 -5.46
CA GLN A 124 -21.66 -14.51 -4.49
C GLN A 124 -23.17 -14.73 -4.66
N LYS A 125 -23.88 -14.88 -3.53
CA LYS A 125 -25.35 -14.88 -3.50
C LYS A 125 -25.87 -13.49 -3.86
N ARG A 126 -27.00 -13.44 -4.57
CA ARG A 126 -27.63 -12.20 -5.03
C ARG A 126 -28.82 -11.89 -4.15
N TYR A 127 -28.79 -10.71 -3.54
CA TYR A 127 -29.88 -10.19 -2.72
C TYR A 127 -30.53 -8.99 -3.42
N CYS A 128 -31.79 -8.74 -3.07
CA CYS A 128 -32.55 -7.60 -3.51
C CYS A 128 -31.97 -6.34 -2.88
N ASP A 129 -31.78 -5.30 -3.70
CA ASP A 129 -31.15 -4.05 -3.26
C ASP A 129 -32.08 -3.23 -2.33
N ILE A 130 -33.38 -3.53 -2.29
CA ILE A 130 -34.39 -2.83 -1.46
C ILE A 130 -34.75 -3.63 -0.21
N THR A 131 -35.08 -4.92 -0.35
CA THR A 131 -35.61 -5.74 0.76
C THR A 131 -34.56 -6.63 1.42
N GLY A 132 -33.42 -6.89 0.78
CA GLY A 132 -32.39 -7.79 1.29
C GLY A 132 -32.69 -9.29 1.20
N LEU A 133 -33.86 -9.67 0.66
CA LEU A 133 -34.20 -11.08 0.35
C LEU A 133 -33.37 -11.58 -0.83
N GLU A 134 -33.30 -12.89 -1.06
CA GLU A 134 -32.65 -13.41 -2.27
C GLU A 134 -33.33 -12.88 -3.53
N ALA A 135 -32.56 -12.50 -4.55
CA ALA A 135 -33.10 -11.90 -5.77
C ALA A 135 -32.58 -12.65 -7.00
N PRO A 136 -33.39 -13.54 -7.60
CA PRO A 136 -32.99 -14.26 -8.80
C PRO A 136 -32.96 -13.35 -10.04
N TYR A 137 -33.74 -12.26 -10.04
CA TYR A 137 -33.95 -11.40 -11.21
C TYR A 137 -33.25 -10.03 -11.10
N THR A 138 -32.99 -9.41 -12.25
CA THR A 138 -32.39 -8.07 -12.34
C THR A 138 -32.98 -7.30 -13.50
N ASP A 139 -33.20 -6.02 -13.26
CA ASP A 139 -33.77 -5.11 -14.24
C ASP A 139 -32.72 -4.67 -15.27
N PRO A 140 -32.98 -4.80 -16.58
CA PRO A 140 -32.04 -4.37 -17.61
C PRO A 140 -31.93 -2.83 -17.71
N ALA A 141 -32.96 -2.10 -17.29
CA ALA A 141 -33.00 -0.63 -17.38
C ALA A 141 -32.26 0.05 -16.20
N THR A 142 -32.45 -0.45 -14.98
CA THR A 142 -31.90 0.14 -13.74
C THR A 142 -30.73 -0.65 -13.18
N GLY A 143 -30.55 -1.93 -13.53
CA GLY A 143 -29.51 -2.79 -12.97
C GLY A 143 -29.76 -3.21 -11.50
N LEU A 144 -30.95 -2.91 -10.96
CA LEU A 144 -31.37 -3.30 -9.61
C LEU A 144 -31.85 -4.74 -9.56
N ARG A 145 -31.59 -5.40 -8.43
CA ARG A 145 -32.00 -6.78 -8.16
C ARG A 145 -33.32 -6.80 -7.40
N TYR A 146 -34.27 -7.63 -7.83
CA TYR A 146 -35.59 -7.77 -7.21
C TYR A 146 -36.00 -9.24 -7.01
N HIS A 147 -36.89 -9.46 -6.03
CA HIS A 147 -37.45 -10.77 -5.71
C HIS A 147 -38.88 -10.89 -6.27
N ASP A 148 -39.76 -9.95 -5.90
CA ASP A 148 -41.20 -10.00 -6.21
C ASP A 148 -41.63 -8.98 -7.27
N LYS A 149 -42.82 -9.24 -7.84
CA LYS A 149 -43.51 -8.32 -8.78
C LYS A 149 -43.81 -6.96 -8.16
N SER A 150 -44.19 -6.92 -6.88
CA SER A 150 -44.47 -5.68 -6.14
C SER A 150 -43.23 -4.77 -6.06
N ILE A 151 -42.05 -5.36 -5.87
CA ILE A 151 -40.78 -4.64 -5.82
C ILE A 151 -40.45 -4.09 -7.20
N TYR A 152 -40.69 -4.86 -8.26
CA TYR A 152 -40.49 -4.38 -9.63
C TYR A 152 -41.39 -3.19 -9.98
N GLU A 153 -42.65 -3.20 -9.57
CA GLU A 153 -43.56 -2.06 -9.71
C GLU A 153 -43.07 -0.83 -8.93
N PHE A 154 -42.55 -1.05 -7.72
CA PHE A 154 -41.94 0.02 -6.93
C PHE A 154 -40.67 0.57 -7.60
N ILE A 155 -39.80 -0.27 -8.16
CA ILE A 155 -38.59 0.18 -8.87
C ILE A 155 -38.94 1.07 -10.07
N LYS A 156 -40.05 0.78 -10.77
CA LYS A 156 -40.52 1.61 -11.89
C LYS A 156 -40.95 3.02 -11.49
N THR A 157 -41.36 3.24 -10.25
CA THR A 157 -41.76 4.57 -9.77
C THR A 157 -40.58 5.36 -9.20
N LEU A 158 -39.44 4.71 -8.95
CA LEU A 158 -38.24 5.36 -8.45
C LEU A 158 -37.61 6.28 -9.50
N ASN A 159 -37.07 7.40 -9.02
CA ASN A 159 -36.31 8.33 -9.85
C ASN A 159 -34.89 7.79 -10.14
N ALA A 160 -34.27 8.24 -11.22
CA ALA A 160 -32.94 7.79 -11.60
C ALA A 160 -31.84 8.13 -10.56
N SER A 161 -32.05 9.12 -9.69
CA SER A 161 -31.12 9.47 -8.60
C SER A 161 -31.14 8.45 -7.47
N THR A 162 -32.31 8.03 -6.99
CA THR A 162 -32.42 6.98 -5.97
C THR A 162 -31.91 5.64 -6.48
N VAL A 163 -32.17 5.29 -7.75
CA VAL A 163 -31.60 4.09 -8.38
C VAL A 163 -30.07 4.11 -8.31
N LYS A 164 -29.43 5.26 -8.62
CA LYS A 164 -27.98 5.42 -8.51
C LYS A 164 -27.49 5.30 -7.07
N GLU A 165 -28.25 5.81 -6.10
CA GLU A 165 -27.92 5.70 -4.68
C GLU A 165 -27.95 4.24 -4.21
N TYR A 166 -28.99 3.47 -4.57
CA TYR A 166 -29.05 2.03 -4.29
C TYR A 166 -27.90 1.27 -4.95
N LEU A 167 -27.53 1.61 -6.20
CA LEU A 167 -26.36 1.02 -6.87
C LEU A 167 -25.03 1.42 -6.20
N ALA A 168 -24.93 2.66 -5.68
CA ALA A 168 -23.77 3.15 -4.95
C ALA A 168 -23.55 2.38 -3.65
N LEU A 169 -24.63 2.07 -2.92
CA LEU A 169 -24.59 1.23 -1.72
C LEU A 169 -24.11 -0.19 -2.03
N ARG A 170 -24.47 -0.73 -3.20
CA ARG A 170 -23.92 -2.02 -3.70
C ARG A 170 -22.45 -1.93 -4.11
N GLY A 171 -21.87 -0.72 -4.18
CA GLY A 171 -20.52 -0.48 -4.70
C GLY A 171 -20.42 -0.50 -6.22
N VAL A 172 -21.54 -0.50 -6.94
CA VAL A 172 -21.60 -0.49 -8.41
C VAL A 172 -21.97 0.91 -8.87
N ASN A 173 -21.05 1.86 -8.75
CA ASN A 173 -21.23 3.19 -9.32
C ASN A 173 -20.85 3.17 -10.81
N PRO A 174 -21.78 3.44 -11.76
CA PRO A 174 -21.38 3.73 -13.12
C PRO A 174 -20.67 5.08 -13.11
N ILE A 175 -19.35 5.05 -12.94
CA ILE A 175 -18.49 6.21 -13.13
C ILE A 175 -18.49 6.45 -14.64
N VAL A 176 -19.35 7.36 -15.11
CA VAL A 176 -19.15 7.97 -16.42
C VAL A 176 -17.87 8.78 -16.27
N LYS A 177 -16.78 8.29 -16.87
CA LYS A 177 -15.51 9.00 -16.96
C LYS A 177 -15.60 10.11 -18.00
#